data_AF-A0A0F4JMZ6-F1
#
_entry.id   AF-A0A0F4JMZ6-F1
#
_cell.length_a   1.000
_cell.length_b   1.000
_cell.length_c   1.000
_cell.angle_alpha   90.00
_cell.angle_beta   90.00
_cell.angle_gamma   90.00
#
_symmetry.space_group_name_H-M   'P 1'
#
loop_
_entity.id
_entity.type
_entity.pdbx_description
1 polymer ?
#
loop_
_entity_poly.entity_id
_entity_poly.type
_entity_poly.pdbx_seq_one_letter_code
_entity_poly.pdbx_strand_id
1 'polypeptide(L)' 'MKDPFACEEPALLARTGTADRAAARRAVASRATDGEDLRELLDMLGLRPADDPPAGRERRPRT' A
#
# COMPACT_ATOMS: atom_id res chain seq x y z
N MET A 1 -28.01 -18.25 20.60
CA MET A 1 -28.25 -17.17 19.63
C MET A 1 -26.90 -16.88 18.99
N LYS A 2 -26.70 -17.21 17.70
CA LYS A 2 -25.42 -16.95 17.01
C LYS A 2 -25.33 -15.44 16.77
N ASP A 3 -24.27 -14.81 17.25
CA ASP A 3 -24.10 -13.37 17.11
C ASP A 3 -23.92 -13.01 15.61
N PRO A 4 -24.79 -12.16 15.04
CA PRO A 4 -24.72 -11.81 13.61
C PRO A 4 -23.56 -10.85 13.29
N PHE A 5 -22.89 -10.29 14.31
CA PHE A 5 -21.70 -9.45 14.18
C PHE A 5 -20.42 -10.17 14.61
N ALA A 6 -20.49 -11.46 14.91
CA ALA A 6 -19.31 -12.29 15.02
C ALA A 6 -18.65 -12.35 13.63
N CYS A 7 -17.75 -11.40 13.37
CA CYS A 7 -16.74 -11.48 12.32
C CYS A 7 -15.80 -12.64 12.67
N GLU A 8 -16.28 -13.86 12.48
CA GLU A 8 -15.43 -15.02 12.39
C GLU A 8 -14.61 -14.89 11.09
N GLU A 9 -13.32 -15.18 11.19
CA GLU A 9 -12.33 -15.30 10.10
C GLU A 9 -11.45 -14.07 9.78
N PRO A 10 -10.47 -13.76 10.65
CA PRO A 10 -9.33 -12.91 10.30
C PRO A 10 -8.50 -13.43 9.10
N ALA A 11 -8.66 -14.70 8.71
CA ALA A 11 -7.97 -15.31 7.58
C ALA A 11 -8.41 -14.77 6.21
N LEU A 12 -9.68 -14.33 6.07
CA LEU A 12 -10.16 -13.71 4.83
C LEU A 12 -9.64 -12.28 4.67
N LEU A 13 -9.52 -11.53 5.77
CA LEU A 13 -8.96 -10.18 5.80
C LEU A 13 -7.47 -10.13 5.40
N ALA A 14 -6.70 -11.16 5.77
CA ALA A 14 -5.29 -11.24 5.43
C ALA A 14 -5.05 -11.45 3.91
N ARG A 15 -5.96 -12.15 3.23
CA ARG A 15 -5.87 -12.43 1.79
C ARG A 15 -6.45 -11.30 0.94
N THR A 16 -7.46 -10.58 1.44
CA THR A 16 -7.93 -9.34 0.83
C THR A 16 -6.95 -8.19 1.00
N GLY A 17 -6.20 -8.09 2.11
CA GLY A 17 -5.30 -6.96 2.34
C GLY A 17 -4.26 -6.70 1.24
N THR A 18 -3.74 -7.74 0.57
CA THR A 18 -2.77 -7.58 -0.53
C THR A 18 -3.43 -7.30 -1.89
N ALA A 19 -4.56 -7.96 -2.17
CA ALA A 19 -5.38 -7.71 -3.36
C ALA A 19 -5.98 -6.28 -3.33
N ASP A 20 -6.42 -5.84 -2.16
CA ASP A 20 -6.95 -4.50 -1.89
C ASP A 20 -5.87 -3.44 -2.07
N ARG A 21 -4.64 -3.69 -1.60
CA ARG A 21 -3.51 -2.76 -1.79
C ARG A 21 -3.15 -2.55 -3.25
N ALA A 22 -3.19 -3.60 -4.07
CA ALA A 22 -2.95 -3.49 -5.51
C ALA A 22 -4.09 -2.75 -6.23
N ALA A 23 -5.35 -3.01 -5.84
CA ALA A 23 -6.51 -2.29 -6.36
C ALA A 23 -6.48 -0.80 -5.97
N ALA A 24 -6.16 -0.49 -4.72
CA ALA A 24 -6.01 0.87 -4.20
C ALA A 24 -4.93 1.64 -4.97
N ARG A 25 -3.77 1.01 -5.23
CA ARG A 25 -2.72 1.60 -6.08
C ARG A 25 -3.21 1.94 -7.48
N ARG A 26 -3.96 1.03 -8.13
CA ARG A 26 -4.52 1.30 -9.46
C ARG A 26 -5.56 2.42 -9.43
N ALA A 27 -6.39 2.47 -8.39
CA ALA A 27 -7.37 3.54 -8.22
C ALA A 27 -6.70 4.90 -8.07
N VAL A 28 -5.63 4.99 -7.28
CA VAL A 28 -4.81 6.22 -7.14
C VAL A 28 -4.13 6.56 -8.47
N ALA A 29 -3.55 5.59 -9.16
CA ALA A 29 -2.92 5.80 -10.47
C ALA A 29 -3.90 6.35 -11.52
N SER A 30 -5.18 5.95 -11.47
CA SER A 30 -6.20 6.48 -12.38
C SER A 30 -6.60 7.93 -12.11
N ARG A 31 -6.24 8.46 -10.94
CA ARG A 31 -6.56 9.84 -10.50
C ARG A 31 -5.37 10.77 -10.51
N ALA A 32 -4.15 10.23 -10.50
CA ALA A 32 -2.94 11.03 -10.49
C ALA A 32 -2.77 11.79 -11.81
N THR A 33 -2.28 13.02 -11.71
CA THR A 33 -2.04 13.90 -12.87
C THR A 33 -0.75 13.52 -13.59
N ASP A 34 0.26 13.09 -12.83
CA ASP A 34 1.58 12.71 -13.33
C ASP A 34 2.28 11.72 -12.38
N GLY A 35 3.52 11.35 -12.73
CA GLY A 35 4.30 10.36 -11.99
C GLY A 35 4.81 10.84 -10.63
N GLU A 36 4.95 12.16 -10.42
CA GLU A 36 5.36 12.74 -9.14
C GLU A 36 4.15 12.80 -8.19
N ASP A 37 3.02 13.30 -8.69
CA ASP A 37 1.74 13.32 -7.99
C ASP A 37 1.31 11.92 -7.54
N LEU A 38 1.47 10.91 -8.41
CA LEU A 38 1.22 9.51 -8.04
C LEU A 38 2.10 9.05 -6.87
N ARG A 39 3.39 9.43 -6.85
CA ARG A 39 4.31 9.02 -5.78
C ARG A 39 3.93 9.65 -4.45
N GLU A 40 3.54 10.92 -4.45
CA GLU A 40 3.11 11.63 -3.24
C GLU A 40 1.81 11.03 -2.67
N LEU A 41 0.82 10.78 -3.53
CA LEU A 41 -0.44 10.16 -3.12
C LEU A 41 -0.24 8.75 -2.56
N LEU A 42 0.63 7.95 -3.18
CA LEU A 42 0.95 6.61 -2.67
C LEU A 42 1.73 6.65 -1.34
N ASP A 43 2.54 7.68 -1.12
CA ASP A 43 3.27 7.89 0.14
C ASP A 43 2.31 8.28 1.27
N MET A 44 1.46 9.28 1.04
CA MET A 44 0.43 9.74 1.99
C MET A 44 -0.50 8.61 2.43
N LEU A 45 -0.85 7.70 1.52
CA LEU A 45 -1.73 6.57 1.79
C LEU A 45 -0.99 5.33 2.33
N GLY A 46 0.34 5.40 2.50
CA GLY A 46 1.15 4.24 2.92
C GLY A 46 1.10 3.08 1.92
N LEU A 47 0.78 3.36 0.66
CA LEU A 47 0.61 2.39 -0.41
C LEU A 47 1.90 2.17 -1.22
N ARG A 48 3.01 2.83 -0.88
CA ARG A 48 4.30 2.63 -1.58
C ARG A 48 4.63 1.15 -1.81
N PRO A 49 5.14 0.78 -3.00
CA PRO A 49 5.66 -0.57 -3.22
C PRO A 49 6.72 -0.89 -2.16
N ALA A 50 6.66 -2.08 -1.57
CA ALA A 50 7.65 -2.50 -0.58
C ALA A 50 9.08 -2.62 -1.18
N ASP A 51 9.17 -2.64 -2.50
CA ASP A 51 10.42 -2.68 -3.26
C ASP A 51 11.01 -1.29 -3.53
N ASP A 52 10.29 -0.19 -3.26
CA ASP A 52 10.85 1.15 -3.39
C ASP A 52 11.77 1.39 -2.18
N PRO A 53 13.11 1.40 -2.36
CA PRO A 53 14.00 1.65 -1.24
C PRO A 53 13.66 3.02 -0.67
N PRO A 54 13.61 3.18 0.67
CA PRO A 54 13.45 4.50 1.25
C PRO A 54 14.56 5.38 0.68
N ALA A 55 14.20 6.54 0.14
CA ALA A 55 15.09 7.49 -0.52
C ALA A 55 16.21 8.06 0.40
N GLY A 56 16.47 7.42 1.54
CA GLY A 56 17.44 7.79 2.57
C GLY A 56 18.44 6.69 2.93
N ARG A 57 18.69 5.67 2.08
CA ARG A 57 19.91 4.87 2.27
C ARG A 57 21.11 5.67 1.75
N GLU A 58 21.65 6.48 2.65
CA GLU A 58 22.98 7.10 2.56
C GLU A 58 23.92 6.22 1.72
N ARG A 59 24.34 6.76 0.58
CA ARG A 59 25.56 6.32 -0.10
C ARG A 59 26.72 6.54 0.87
N ARG A 60 26.98 5.56 1.74
CA ARG A 60 28.24 5.54 2.48
C ARG A 60 29.36 5.32 1.46
N PRO A 61 30.34 6.23 1.37
CA PRO A 61 31.49 6.00 0.51
C PRO A 61 32.20 4.75 1.03
N ARG A 62 32.38 3.76 0.16
CA ARG A 62 33.33 2.68 0.42
C ARG A 62 34.72 3.32 0.35
N THR A 63 35.30 3.58 1.51
CA THR A 63 36.73 3.82 1.68
C THR A 63 37.50 2.55 1.37
#